data_AF-A0AA37RFW2-F1
#
_entry.id   AF-A0AA37RFW2-F1
#
_cell.length_a   1.000
_cell.length_b   1.000
_cell.length_c   1.000
_cell.angle_alpha   90.00
_cell.angle_beta   90.00
_cell.angle_gamma   90.00
#
_symmetry.space_group_name_H-M   'P 1'
#
loop_
_entity.id
_entity.type
_entity.pdbx_description
1 polymer ?
#
loop_
_entity_poly.entity_id
_entity_poly.type
_entity_poly.pdbx_seq_one_letter_code
_entity_poly.pdbx_strand_id
1 'polypeptide(L)'
;MGVLDAFMSTWSSARETFGQGAPQTGERFDQSGTLQQLQTTVESAAPGSRWTGTAAAAYDTANQDHGKVFAQLAALDQRLGAQVTASAHVVTAGRQDLDAVRKWVLDAAGSVPAGKNREQLLMPIVQKGLGQLSQIVTTSNGDLSTIGSQIRSLGGEYAVLGNQKFAPKQGPDVFDTDEETEVPRNPLTPGRTADPADPFVGNPNFGQWEAVSASPRGPYAPLKPEYRPFAEDTPLKVGPTTGMYVPGQTWIADEDAPIVQYREGYRFRIAGTEATDTTRVVNVNGEPQVQRWVGNVYEYQRNTSTSAGGDLVGLPPIQNVDHTWKPIALQQIATLSASNVTTTYYLPDGCGGSVDFVGGVPVNNGTPQTPIMTRPR
;
A
#
# COMPACT_ATOMS: atom_id res chain seq x y z
N MET A 1 43.05 16.69 6.46
CA MET A 1 42.09 16.85 5.36
C MET A 1 41.83 18.32 5.17
N GLY A 2 41.95 18.82 3.94
CA GLY A 2 41.69 20.22 3.62
C GLY A 2 40.20 20.49 3.34
N VAL A 3 39.83 21.77 3.24
CA VAL A 3 38.43 22.18 2.98
C VAL A 3 37.85 21.63 1.67
N LEU A 4 38.70 21.38 0.67
CA LEU A 4 38.30 20.79 -0.60
C LEU A 4 38.00 19.29 -0.47
N ASP A 5 38.74 18.57 0.38
CA ASP A 5 38.47 17.15 0.65
C ASP A 5 37.11 16.97 1.33
N ALA A 6 36.79 17.85 2.28
CA ALA A 6 35.50 17.86 2.97
C ALA A 6 34.33 18.13 1.99
N PHE A 7 34.52 19.05 1.04
CA PHE A 7 33.55 19.27 -0.05
C PHE A 7 33.37 18.02 -0.91
N MET A 8 34.47 17.38 -1.34
CA MET A 8 34.41 16.20 -2.20
C MET A 8 33.73 15.01 -1.53
N SER A 9 33.98 14.81 -0.23
CA SER A 9 33.29 13.81 0.58
C SER A 9 31.78 14.09 0.64
N THR A 10 31.39 15.33 0.95
CA THR A 10 29.97 15.72 1.02
C THR A 10 29.27 15.59 -0.33
N TRP A 11 29.94 15.99 -1.42
CA TRP A 11 29.43 15.82 -2.77
C TRP A 11 29.24 14.34 -3.12
N SER A 12 30.18 13.46 -2.77
CA SER A 12 30.07 12.02 -3.03
C SER A 12 28.85 11.44 -2.32
N SER A 13 28.67 11.75 -1.03
CA SER A 13 27.51 11.31 -0.26
C SER A 13 26.19 11.84 -0.84
N ALA A 14 26.15 13.12 -1.24
CA ALA A 14 24.98 13.67 -1.92
C ALA A 14 24.71 12.97 -3.26
N ARG A 15 25.74 12.60 -4.01
CA ARG A 15 25.59 11.93 -5.30
C ARG A 15 25.08 10.49 -5.16
N GLU A 16 25.42 9.82 -4.06
CA GLU A 16 24.97 8.48 -3.72
C GLU A 16 23.47 8.42 -3.37
N THR A 17 22.88 9.47 -2.77
CA THR A 17 21.44 9.49 -2.45
C THR A 17 20.55 9.44 -3.69
N PHE A 18 21.08 9.88 -4.83
CA PHE A 18 20.41 9.77 -6.12
C PHE A 18 20.59 8.39 -6.77
N GLY A 19 21.34 7.47 -6.16
CA GLY A 19 21.63 6.14 -6.67
C GLY A 19 22.56 6.13 -7.90
N GLN A 20 22.74 4.93 -8.46
CA GLN A 20 23.58 4.67 -9.63
C GLN A 20 22.76 4.12 -10.81
N GLY A 21 23.36 4.10 -12.01
CA GLY A 21 22.72 3.57 -13.23
C GLY A 21 21.62 4.46 -13.82
N ALA A 22 21.12 4.12 -15.00
CA ALA A 22 20.02 4.86 -15.63
C ALA A 22 18.71 4.65 -14.83
N PRO A 23 18.07 5.72 -14.33
CA PRO A 23 16.77 5.58 -13.66
C PRO A 23 15.75 4.94 -14.59
N GLN A 24 14.92 4.06 -14.05
CA GLN A 24 13.86 3.40 -14.81
C GLN A 24 12.72 4.39 -15.04
N THR A 25 12.34 4.57 -16.29
CA THR A 25 11.20 5.38 -16.71
C THR A 25 9.90 4.57 -16.62
N GLY A 26 8.76 5.26 -16.72
CA GLY A 26 7.46 4.72 -16.37
C GLY A 26 6.76 3.90 -17.43
N GLU A 27 7.37 3.65 -18.60
CA GLU A 27 6.71 2.96 -19.72
C GLU A 27 6.19 1.57 -19.32
N ARG A 28 6.88 0.88 -18.41
CA ARG A 28 6.45 -0.42 -17.88
C ARG A 28 5.14 -0.37 -17.07
N PHE A 29 4.75 0.80 -16.59
CA PHE A 29 3.53 1.03 -15.82
C PHE A 29 2.39 1.60 -16.67
N ASP A 30 2.63 1.85 -17.95
CA ASP A 30 1.64 2.32 -18.91
C ASP A 30 1.18 1.15 -19.79
N GLN A 31 0.10 0.46 -19.38
CA GLN A 31 -0.59 -0.54 -20.22
C GLN A 31 -1.83 0.04 -20.91
N SER A 32 -1.89 1.37 -21.06
CA SER A 32 -3.07 2.06 -21.61
C SER A 32 -3.47 1.56 -23.00
N GLY A 33 -2.50 1.24 -23.87
CA GLY A 33 -2.78 0.68 -25.19
C GLY A 33 -3.54 -0.66 -25.15
N THR A 34 -3.13 -1.56 -24.25
CA THR A 34 -3.82 -2.85 -24.04
C THR A 34 -5.23 -2.62 -23.49
N LEU A 35 -5.37 -1.69 -22.54
CA LEU A 35 -6.67 -1.37 -21.92
C LEU A 35 -7.63 -0.71 -22.92
N GLN A 36 -7.14 0.17 -23.80
CA GLN A 36 -7.93 0.74 -24.90
C GLN A 36 -8.37 -0.31 -25.92
N GLN A 37 -7.53 -1.32 -26.17
CA GLN A 37 -7.92 -2.46 -26.99
C GLN A 37 -9.04 -3.26 -26.33
N LEU A 38 -8.95 -3.54 -25.03
CA LEU A 38 -10.00 -4.22 -24.26
C LEU A 38 -11.31 -3.43 -24.26
N GLN A 39 -11.24 -2.10 -24.11
CA GLN A 39 -12.40 -1.22 -24.27
C GLN A 39 -13.07 -1.43 -25.64
N THR A 40 -12.29 -1.36 -26.72
CA THR A 40 -12.80 -1.51 -28.09
C THR A 40 -13.43 -2.89 -28.30
N THR A 41 -12.78 -3.95 -27.80
CA THR A 41 -13.28 -5.32 -27.87
C THR A 41 -14.63 -5.46 -27.17
N VAL A 42 -14.74 -4.96 -25.95
CA VAL A 42 -16.00 -4.97 -25.19
C VAL A 42 -17.06 -4.17 -25.93
N GLU A 43 -16.79 -2.92 -26.31
CA GLU A 43 -17.76 -2.08 -27.03
C GLU A 43 -18.24 -2.72 -28.34
N SER A 44 -17.37 -3.45 -29.06
CA SER A 44 -17.75 -4.18 -30.28
C SER A 44 -18.70 -5.36 -30.06
N ALA A 45 -18.76 -5.88 -28.83
CA ALA A 45 -19.66 -6.97 -28.45
C ALA A 45 -21.10 -6.48 -28.18
N ALA A 46 -21.38 -5.18 -28.33
CA ALA A 46 -22.70 -4.62 -28.11
C ALA A 46 -23.80 -5.34 -28.92
N PRO A 47 -25.03 -5.43 -28.40
CA PRO A 47 -26.12 -6.13 -29.09
C PRO A 47 -26.39 -5.51 -30.46
N GLY A 48 -26.25 -6.32 -31.51
CA GLY A 48 -26.60 -5.92 -32.87
C GLY A 48 -28.11 -6.02 -33.14
N SER A 49 -28.52 -5.73 -34.37
CA SER A 49 -29.93 -5.75 -34.80
C SER A 49 -30.67 -7.10 -34.64
N ARG A 50 -29.92 -8.18 -34.40
CA ARG A 50 -30.44 -9.55 -34.23
C ARG A 50 -30.74 -9.92 -32.78
N TRP A 51 -30.22 -9.18 -31.80
CA TRP A 51 -30.46 -9.41 -30.37
C TRP A 51 -31.09 -8.16 -29.76
N THR A 52 -32.38 -8.26 -29.46
CA THR A 52 -33.21 -7.15 -28.99
C THR A 52 -34.04 -7.56 -27.77
N GLY A 53 -34.64 -6.60 -27.08
CA GLY A 53 -35.40 -6.82 -25.85
C GLY A 53 -34.64 -6.39 -24.59
N THR A 54 -35.25 -6.61 -23.43
CA THR A 54 -34.75 -6.13 -22.12
C THR A 54 -33.38 -6.71 -21.74
N ALA A 55 -33.14 -7.99 -22.05
CA ALA A 55 -31.85 -8.64 -21.83
C ALA A 55 -30.73 -8.02 -22.68
N ALA A 56 -31.01 -7.70 -23.95
CA ALA A 56 -30.07 -7.01 -24.82
C ALA A 56 -29.75 -5.61 -24.28
N ALA A 57 -30.75 -4.84 -23.85
CA ALA A 57 -30.54 -3.50 -23.27
C ALA A 57 -29.72 -3.54 -21.95
N ALA A 58 -29.97 -4.54 -21.09
CA ALA A 58 -29.20 -4.73 -19.86
C ALA A 58 -27.74 -5.12 -20.16
N TYR A 59 -27.52 -5.99 -21.15
CA TYR A 59 -26.18 -6.33 -21.62
C TYR A 59 -25.46 -5.11 -22.20
N ASP A 60 -26.11 -4.34 -23.08
CA ASP A 60 -25.54 -3.13 -23.67
C ASP A 60 -25.09 -2.12 -22.59
N THR A 61 -25.91 -1.94 -21.55
CA THR A 61 -25.58 -1.08 -20.40
C THR A 61 -24.34 -1.59 -19.67
N ALA A 62 -24.29 -2.88 -19.32
CA ALA A 62 -23.13 -3.49 -18.66
C ALA A 62 -21.87 -3.45 -19.54
N ASN A 63 -22.02 -3.65 -20.84
CA ASN A 63 -20.95 -3.59 -21.84
C ASN A 63 -20.35 -2.19 -21.93
N GLN A 64 -21.18 -1.15 -21.97
CA GLN A 64 -20.72 0.24 -21.93
C GLN A 64 -20.04 0.59 -20.61
N ASP A 65 -20.53 0.07 -19.48
CA ASP A 65 -19.90 0.31 -18.18
C ASP A 65 -18.53 -0.37 -18.07
N HIS A 66 -18.37 -1.60 -18.60
CA HIS A 66 -17.07 -2.24 -18.76
C HIS A 66 -16.12 -1.41 -19.63
N GLY A 67 -16.59 -0.89 -20.77
CA GLY A 67 -15.80 -0.01 -21.64
C GLY A 67 -15.30 1.24 -20.91
N LYS A 68 -16.16 1.89 -20.11
CA LYS A 68 -15.78 3.05 -19.28
C LYS A 68 -14.70 2.69 -18.25
N VAL A 69 -14.78 1.52 -17.62
CA VAL A 69 -13.75 1.07 -16.66
C VAL A 69 -12.40 0.90 -17.35
N PHE A 70 -12.35 0.25 -18.52
CA PHE A 70 -11.11 0.10 -19.27
C PHE A 70 -10.52 1.45 -19.68
N ALA A 71 -11.36 2.40 -20.13
CA ALA A 71 -10.92 3.76 -20.45
C ALA A 71 -10.33 4.49 -19.21
N GLN A 72 -10.98 4.35 -18.06
CA GLN A 72 -10.52 4.96 -16.81
C GLN A 72 -9.22 4.34 -16.31
N LEU A 73 -9.08 3.02 -16.37
CA LEU A 73 -7.84 2.31 -16.05
C LEU A 73 -6.71 2.76 -16.99
N ALA A 74 -6.98 2.87 -18.30
CA ALA A 74 -5.98 3.32 -19.28
C ALA A 74 -5.45 4.73 -18.94
N ALA A 75 -6.34 5.64 -18.56
CA ALA A 75 -5.95 7.00 -18.14
C ALA A 75 -5.13 7.01 -16.84
N LEU A 76 -5.45 6.12 -15.89
CA LEU A 76 -4.67 5.98 -14.66
C LEU A 76 -3.28 5.41 -14.92
N ASP A 77 -3.16 4.39 -15.78
CA ASP A 77 -1.89 3.76 -16.17
C ASP A 77 -0.96 4.79 -16.82
N GLN A 78 -1.49 5.58 -17.75
CA GLN A 78 -0.74 6.65 -18.40
C GLN A 78 -0.24 7.70 -17.38
N ARG A 79 -1.10 8.09 -16.43
CA ARG A 79 -0.71 9.03 -15.35
C ARG A 79 0.34 8.42 -14.43
N LEU A 80 0.23 7.13 -14.08
CA LEU A 80 1.21 6.43 -13.25
C LEU A 80 2.57 6.38 -13.95
N GLY A 81 2.59 5.97 -15.22
CA GLY A 81 3.79 5.97 -16.05
C GLY A 81 4.45 7.35 -16.10
N ALA A 82 3.66 8.41 -16.35
CA ALA A 82 4.17 9.78 -16.37
C ALA A 82 4.83 10.19 -15.03
N GLN A 83 4.25 9.82 -13.88
CA GLN A 83 4.82 10.13 -12.57
C GLN A 83 6.12 9.39 -12.26
N VAL A 84 6.23 8.12 -12.67
CA VAL A 84 7.48 7.36 -12.55
C VAL A 84 8.56 7.98 -13.44
N THR A 85 8.23 8.36 -14.68
CA THR A 85 9.15 9.08 -15.57
C THR A 85 9.57 10.43 -15.00
N ALA A 86 8.66 11.18 -14.37
CA ALA A 86 9.00 12.42 -13.69
C ALA A 86 9.99 12.20 -12.53
N SER A 87 9.81 11.12 -11.76
CA SER A 87 10.75 10.75 -10.68
C SER A 87 12.15 10.44 -11.23
N ALA A 88 12.22 9.67 -12.32
CA ALA A 88 13.47 9.37 -13.02
C ALA A 88 14.16 10.63 -13.54
N HIS A 89 13.39 11.61 -14.02
CA HIS A 89 13.92 12.91 -14.46
C HIS A 89 14.48 13.72 -13.29
N VAL A 90 13.78 13.82 -12.16
CA VAL A 90 14.29 14.51 -10.95
C VAL A 90 15.62 13.90 -10.50
N VAL A 91 15.72 12.57 -10.52
CA VAL A 91 16.97 11.89 -10.17
C VAL A 91 18.08 12.22 -11.16
N THR A 92 17.80 12.17 -12.46
CA THR A 92 18.80 12.45 -13.49
C THR A 92 19.27 13.91 -13.44
N ALA A 93 18.35 14.86 -13.29
CA ALA A 93 18.65 16.28 -13.18
C ALA A 93 19.48 16.59 -11.92
N GLY A 94 19.07 16.06 -10.75
CA GLY A 94 19.81 16.25 -9.50
C GLY A 94 21.25 15.76 -9.60
N ARG A 95 21.49 14.61 -10.25
CA ARG A 95 22.85 14.12 -10.51
C ARG A 95 23.67 15.06 -11.38
N GLN A 96 23.08 15.55 -12.47
CA GLN A 96 23.75 16.49 -13.39
C GLN A 96 24.08 17.81 -12.68
N ASP A 97 23.17 18.31 -11.85
CA ASP A 97 23.37 19.54 -11.08
C ASP A 97 24.47 19.36 -10.02
N LEU A 98 24.50 18.23 -9.31
CA LEU A 98 25.59 17.90 -8.39
C LEU A 98 26.94 17.83 -9.13
N ASP A 99 26.99 17.17 -10.29
CA ASP A 99 28.21 17.06 -11.11
C ASP A 99 28.68 18.46 -11.58
N ALA A 100 27.75 19.35 -11.93
CA ALA A 100 28.03 20.74 -12.30
C ALA A 100 28.58 21.56 -11.13
N VAL A 101 28.02 21.42 -9.92
CA VAL A 101 28.53 22.08 -8.71
C VAL A 101 29.94 21.59 -8.38
N ARG A 102 30.20 20.28 -8.48
CA ARG A 102 31.56 19.72 -8.28
C ARG A 102 32.55 20.35 -9.24
N LYS A 103 32.20 20.39 -10.53
CA LYS A 103 33.06 21.00 -11.56
C LYS A 103 33.34 22.47 -11.24
N TRP A 104 32.30 23.25 -10.90
CA TRP A 104 32.45 24.66 -10.54
C TRP A 104 33.40 24.86 -9.35
N VAL A 105 33.27 24.06 -8.28
CA VAL A 105 34.16 24.14 -7.11
C VAL A 105 35.59 23.80 -7.48
N LEU A 106 35.82 22.74 -8.25
CA LEU A 106 37.17 22.32 -8.67
C LEU A 106 37.84 23.37 -9.57
N ASP A 107 37.11 23.93 -10.53
CA ASP A 107 37.61 24.96 -11.44
C ASP A 107 37.94 26.26 -10.66
N ALA A 108 37.06 26.66 -9.74
CA ALA A 108 37.29 27.82 -8.88
C ALA A 108 38.47 27.61 -7.92
N ALA A 109 38.59 26.43 -7.33
CA ALA A 109 39.72 26.07 -6.47
C ALA A 109 41.05 26.01 -7.24
N GLY A 110 41.02 25.59 -8.51
CA GLY A 110 42.17 25.60 -9.42
C GLY A 110 42.68 27.01 -9.73
N SER A 111 41.81 28.02 -9.65
CA SER A 111 42.15 29.43 -9.88
C SER A 111 42.80 30.10 -8.66
N VAL A 112 42.79 29.46 -7.48
CA VAL A 112 43.41 29.99 -6.26
C VAL A 112 44.92 29.69 -6.27
N PRO A 113 45.80 30.71 -6.14
CA PRO A 113 47.25 30.51 -6.10
C PRO A 113 47.71 29.60 -4.95
N ALA A 114 48.82 28.88 -5.14
CA ALA A 114 49.47 28.16 -4.07
C ALA A 114 50.11 29.11 -3.05
N GLY A 115 50.02 28.79 -1.76
CA GLY A 115 50.62 29.60 -0.69
C GLY A 115 50.03 29.31 0.69
N LYS A 116 50.63 29.90 1.72
CA LYS A 116 50.26 29.69 3.13
C LYS A 116 48.80 30.05 3.45
N ASN A 117 48.18 30.92 2.66
CA ASN A 117 46.80 31.38 2.85
C ASN A 117 45.78 30.69 1.93
N ARG A 118 46.19 29.67 1.15
CA ARG A 118 45.33 29.02 0.15
C ARG A 118 44.05 28.46 0.75
N GLU A 119 44.13 27.81 1.92
CA GLU A 119 42.95 27.21 2.57
C GLU A 119 41.91 28.25 2.98
N GLN A 120 42.33 29.42 3.48
CA GLN A 120 41.42 30.52 3.82
C GLN A 120 40.72 31.08 2.57
N LEU A 121 41.45 31.16 1.45
CA LEU A 121 40.89 31.61 0.17
C LEU A 121 39.93 30.60 -0.47
N LEU A 122 40.09 29.30 -0.19
CA LEU A 122 39.18 28.25 -0.66
C LEU A 122 37.87 28.18 0.12
N MET A 123 37.87 28.63 1.39
CA MET A 123 36.70 28.55 2.27
C MET A 123 35.39 29.12 1.68
N PRO A 124 35.34 30.35 1.11
CA PRO A 124 34.11 30.88 0.54
C PRO A 124 33.62 30.10 -0.70
N ILE A 125 34.54 29.53 -1.48
CA ILE A 125 34.21 28.70 -2.65
C ILE A 125 33.53 27.41 -2.16
N VAL A 126 34.13 26.76 -1.18
CA VAL A 126 33.60 25.53 -0.57
C VAL A 126 32.25 25.78 0.09
N GLN A 127 32.11 26.84 0.89
CA GLN A 127 30.83 27.19 1.54
C GLN A 127 29.71 27.41 0.52
N LYS A 128 29.99 28.12 -0.58
CA LYS A 128 29.02 28.30 -1.66
C LYS A 128 28.66 26.96 -2.32
N GLY A 129 29.65 26.12 -2.60
CA GLY A 129 29.44 24.78 -3.17
C GLY A 129 28.54 23.92 -2.27
N LEU A 130 28.86 23.84 -0.97
CA LEU A 130 28.05 23.10 0.02
C LEU A 130 26.61 23.62 0.12
N GLY A 131 26.42 24.94 0.07
CA GLY A 131 25.09 25.54 0.03
C GLY A 131 24.29 25.12 -1.21
N GLN A 132 24.94 25.07 -2.38
CA GLN A 132 24.31 24.60 -3.62
C GLN A 132 23.97 23.10 -3.56
N LEU A 133 24.86 22.26 -3.03
CA LEU A 133 24.56 20.83 -2.83
C LEU A 133 23.33 20.63 -1.94
N SER A 134 23.29 21.34 -0.80
CA SER A 134 22.15 21.29 0.13
C SER A 134 20.85 21.71 -0.54
N GLN A 135 20.89 22.77 -1.36
CA GLN A 135 19.71 23.24 -2.09
C GLN A 135 19.20 22.20 -3.09
N ILE A 136 20.10 21.60 -3.89
CA ILE A 136 19.74 20.58 -4.89
C ILE A 136 19.05 19.40 -4.20
N VAL A 137 19.67 18.84 -3.15
CA VAL A 137 19.11 17.71 -2.41
C VAL A 137 17.75 18.06 -1.79
N THR A 138 17.61 19.25 -1.22
CA THR A 138 16.35 19.70 -0.60
C THR A 138 15.24 19.86 -1.64
N THR A 139 15.53 20.50 -2.77
CA THR A 139 14.56 20.67 -3.87
C THR A 139 14.15 19.32 -4.44
N SER A 140 15.11 18.44 -4.78
CA SER A 140 14.80 17.12 -5.34
C SER A 140 13.96 16.27 -4.38
N ASN A 141 14.21 16.33 -3.08
CA ASN A 141 13.38 15.65 -2.08
C ASN A 141 11.94 16.22 -2.04
N GLY A 142 11.78 17.53 -2.15
CA GLY A 142 10.47 18.18 -2.25
C GLY A 142 9.69 17.72 -3.49
N ASP A 143 10.36 17.66 -4.64
CA ASP A 143 9.77 17.21 -5.90
C ASP A 143 9.37 15.73 -5.83
N LEU A 144 10.25 14.85 -5.35
CA LEU A 144 9.96 13.42 -5.17
C LEU A 144 8.85 13.16 -4.15
N SER A 145 8.76 13.95 -3.09
CA SER A 145 7.67 13.86 -2.11
C SER A 145 6.32 14.25 -2.74
N THR A 146 6.31 15.28 -3.58
CA THR A 146 5.14 15.73 -4.33
C THR A 146 4.68 14.64 -5.30
N ILE A 147 5.60 14.09 -6.10
CA ILE A 147 5.32 12.99 -7.03
C ILE A 147 4.82 11.75 -6.27
N GLY A 148 5.48 11.37 -5.17
CA GLY A 148 5.05 10.24 -4.35
C GLY A 148 3.63 10.42 -3.78
N SER A 149 3.21 11.65 -3.49
CA SER A 149 1.84 11.96 -3.07
C SER A 149 0.84 11.81 -4.21
N GLN A 150 1.22 12.23 -5.43
CA GLN A 150 0.40 12.04 -6.63
C GLN A 150 0.24 10.55 -6.95
N ILE A 151 1.29 9.73 -6.85
CA ILE A 151 1.22 8.28 -7.03
C ILE A 151 0.28 7.63 -6.00
N ARG A 152 0.33 8.04 -4.73
CA ARG A 152 -0.61 7.55 -3.71
C ARG A 152 -2.06 7.92 -4.04
N SER A 153 -2.31 9.13 -4.53
CA SER A 153 -3.65 9.55 -4.99
C SER A 153 -4.14 8.65 -6.13
N LEU A 154 -3.29 8.35 -7.11
CA LEU A 154 -3.61 7.42 -8.19
C LEU A 154 -3.99 6.04 -7.64
N GLY A 155 -3.26 5.53 -6.65
CA GLY A 155 -3.60 4.27 -5.96
C GLY A 155 -5.02 4.27 -5.37
N GLY A 156 -5.48 5.41 -4.83
CA GLY A 156 -6.86 5.58 -4.39
C GLY A 156 -7.87 5.55 -5.54
N GLU A 157 -7.55 6.20 -6.66
CA GLU A 157 -8.40 6.18 -7.88
C GLU A 157 -8.53 4.76 -8.45
N TYR A 158 -7.45 3.96 -8.48
CA TYR A 158 -7.52 2.54 -8.85
C TYR A 158 -8.42 1.72 -7.92
N ALA A 159 -8.33 1.94 -6.60
CA ALA A 159 -9.14 1.22 -5.62
C ALA A 159 -10.64 1.50 -5.79
N VAL A 160 -11.02 2.72 -6.22
CA VAL A 160 -12.41 3.05 -6.53
C VAL A 160 -12.91 2.24 -7.74
N LEU A 161 -12.08 2.07 -8.78
CA LEU A 161 -12.45 1.29 -9.96
C LEU A 161 -12.60 -0.20 -9.68
N GLY A 162 -11.82 -0.75 -8.73
CA GLY A 162 -11.95 -2.15 -8.31
C GLY A 162 -13.30 -2.49 -7.65
N ASN A 163 -14.09 -1.49 -7.24
CA ASN A 163 -15.36 -1.67 -6.55
C ASN A 163 -16.60 -1.37 -7.43
N GLN A 164 -16.44 -1.32 -8.76
CA GLN A 164 -17.57 -1.03 -9.65
C GLN A 164 -18.60 -2.17 -9.68
N LYS A 165 -19.88 -1.78 -9.64
CA LYS A 165 -21.03 -2.67 -9.83
C LYS A 165 -21.63 -2.40 -11.21
N PHE A 166 -21.66 -3.41 -12.05
CA PHE A 166 -22.31 -3.35 -13.37
C PHE A 166 -23.83 -3.58 -13.23
N ALA A 167 -24.60 -3.12 -14.23
CA ALA A 167 -26.05 -2.95 -14.26
C ALA A 167 -26.93 -3.93 -13.43
N PRO A 168 -28.09 -3.49 -12.90
CA PRO A 168 -29.01 -4.34 -12.16
C PRO A 168 -29.65 -5.42 -13.05
N LYS A 169 -29.73 -6.66 -12.56
CA LYS A 169 -30.47 -7.77 -13.20
C LYS A 169 -31.95 -7.42 -13.31
N GLN A 170 -32.41 -6.93 -14.47
CA GLN A 170 -33.82 -6.81 -14.82
C GLN A 170 -34.08 -7.39 -16.21
N GLY A 171 -34.53 -8.64 -16.25
CA GLY A 171 -35.03 -9.35 -17.42
C GLY A 171 -35.85 -10.56 -16.98
N PRO A 172 -36.94 -10.92 -17.70
CA PRO A 172 -37.83 -12.01 -17.28
C PRO A 172 -37.17 -13.38 -17.53
N ASP A 173 -37.32 -14.29 -16.55
CA ASP A 173 -36.82 -15.66 -16.59
C ASP A 173 -37.37 -16.44 -17.79
N VAL A 174 -36.50 -16.82 -18.73
CA VAL A 174 -36.77 -17.88 -19.71
C VAL A 174 -35.48 -18.68 -19.99
N PHE A 175 -35.41 -19.85 -19.33
CA PHE A 175 -34.63 -21.10 -19.54
C PHE A 175 -33.52 -21.14 -20.62
N ASP A 176 -32.24 -21.34 -20.23
CA ASP A 176 -31.47 -22.62 -20.09
C ASP A 176 -30.75 -22.94 -21.43
N THR A 177 -29.44 -23.16 -21.59
CA THR A 177 -28.44 -23.97 -20.89
C THR A 177 -27.05 -23.61 -21.47
N ASP A 178 -26.02 -23.39 -20.64
CA ASP A 178 -24.66 -23.91 -20.86
C ASP A 178 -23.85 -23.69 -19.58
N GLU A 179 -23.62 -24.81 -18.91
CA GLU A 179 -23.06 -24.95 -17.57
C GLU A 179 -21.55 -24.63 -17.55
N GLU A 180 -21.21 -23.42 -17.13
CA GLU A 180 -20.06 -23.26 -16.24
C GLU A 180 -20.64 -23.29 -14.82
N THR A 181 -20.33 -24.36 -14.09
CA THR A 181 -21.09 -24.81 -12.92
C THR A 181 -20.98 -23.79 -11.78
N GLU A 182 -21.87 -22.77 -11.77
CA GLU A 182 -22.30 -22.10 -10.56
C GLU A 182 -22.86 -23.23 -9.68
N VAL A 183 -22.08 -23.64 -8.67
CA VAL A 183 -22.57 -24.54 -7.63
C VAL A 183 -23.89 -23.91 -7.16
N PRO A 184 -25.03 -24.61 -7.27
CA PRO A 184 -26.33 -24.00 -7.02
C PRO A 184 -26.30 -23.36 -5.63
N ARG A 185 -26.60 -22.05 -5.57
CA ARG A 185 -26.90 -21.36 -4.32
C ARG A 185 -28.06 -22.09 -3.69
N ASN A 186 -27.72 -22.99 -2.77
CA ASN A 186 -28.71 -23.73 -2.02
C ASN A 186 -29.60 -22.68 -1.33
N PRO A 187 -30.95 -22.77 -1.39
CA PRO A 187 -31.89 -21.84 -0.71
C PRO A 187 -31.69 -21.71 0.82
N LEU A 188 -30.65 -22.33 1.37
CA LEU A 188 -30.27 -22.38 2.76
C LEU A 188 -29.10 -21.43 3.14
N THR A 189 -28.46 -20.71 2.21
CA THR A 189 -27.33 -19.80 2.51
C THR A 189 -27.47 -18.40 1.89
N PRO A 190 -27.58 -17.31 2.69
CA PRO A 190 -27.87 -15.94 2.23
C PRO A 190 -26.68 -15.12 1.72
N GLY A 191 -25.50 -15.72 1.61
CA GLY A 191 -24.27 -15.00 1.31
C GLY A 191 -23.32 -15.81 0.44
N ARG A 192 -22.13 -15.25 0.19
CA ARG A 192 -21.05 -15.92 -0.55
C ARG A 192 -20.45 -17.00 0.34
N THR A 193 -20.18 -18.19 -0.18
CA THR A 193 -19.44 -19.21 0.58
C THR A 193 -18.01 -18.73 0.82
N ALA A 194 -17.49 -18.95 2.04
CA ALA A 194 -16.08 -18.66 2.34
C ALA A 194 -15.15 -19.31 1.31
N ASP A 195 -14.24 -18.50 0.76
CA ASP A 195 -13.18 -18.99 -0.11
C ASP A 195 -12.12 -19.70 0.77
N PRO A 196 -11.89 -21.01 0.61
CA PRO A 196 -10.88 -21.73 1.38
C PRO A 196 -9.45 -21.20 1.15
N ALA A 197 -9.21 -20.46 0.06
CA ALA A 197 -7.92 -19.87 -0.25
C ALA A 197 -7.68 -18.51 0.45
N ASP A 198 -8.71 -17.88 1.03
CA ASP A 198 -8.54 -16.67 1.84
C ASP A 198 -8.02 -17.03 3.24
N PRO A 199 -6.75 -16.70 3.59
CA PRO A 199 -6.15 -17.13 4.86
C PRO A 199 -6.70 -16.35 6.07
N PHE A 200 -7.50 -15.30 5.85
CA PHE A 200 -8.03 -14.44 6.89
C PHE A 200 -9.45 -14.83 7.30
N VAL A 201 -10.26 -15.26 6.33
CA VAL A 201 -11.64 -15.69 6.60
C VAL A 201 -11.64 -17.01 7.37
N GLY A 202 -12.27 -17.01 8.54
CA GLY A 202 -12.35 -18.18 9.40
C GLY A 202 -11.19 -18.34 10.38
N ASN A 203 -10.15 -17.51 10.28
CA ASN A 203 -9.06 -17.48 11.24
C ASN A 203 -9.45 -16.60 12.45
N PRO A 204 -9.54 -17.17 13.67
CA PRO A 204 -10.07 -16.48 14.85
C PRO A 204 -9.26 -15.25 15.27
N ASN A 205 -8.03 -15.09 14.79
CA ASN A 205 -7.23 -13.91 15.06
C ASN A 205 -7.66 -12.67 14.25
N PHE A 206 -8.42 -12.87 13.17
CA PHE A 206 -8.82 -11.81 12.24
C PHE A 206 -10.32 -11.52 12.26
N GLY A 207 -11.08 -12.22 13.09
CA GLY A 207 -12.51 -12.08 13.17
C GLY A 207 -13.17 -13.31 13.80
N GLN A 208 -14.48 -13.37 13.67
CA GLN A 208 -15.28 -14.45 14.22
C GLN A 208 -16.50 -14.74 13.35
N TRP A 209 -17.06 -15.93 13.53
CA TRP A 209 -18.31 -16.30 12.91
C TRP A 209 -19.49 -15.91 13.79
N GLU A 210 -20.45 -15.20 13.22
CA GLU A 210 -21.69 -14.79 13.89
C GLU A 210 -22.88 -15.54 13.32
N ALA A 211 -23.79 -16.00 14.18
CA ALA A 211 -25.05 -16.60 13.76
C ALA A 211 -25.89 -15.62 12.93
N VAL A 212 -26.36 -16.05 11.75
CA VAL A 212 -27.38 -15.29 11.02
C VAL A 212 -28.73 -15.71 11.60
N SER A 213 -29.51 -14.74 12.09
CA SER A 213 -30.85 -15.04 12.59
C SER A 213 -31.72 -15.62 11.47
N ALA A 214 -32.37 -16.75 11.75
CA ALA A 214 -33.33 -17.36 10.84
C ALA A 214 -34.45 -16.35 10.55
N SER A 215 -34.80 -16.17 9.28
CA SER A 215 -35.99 -15.39 8.91
C SER A 215 -37.24 -16.12 9.39
N PRO A 216 -38.10 -15.51 10.23
CA PRO A 216 -39.33 -16.15 10.69
C PRO A 216 -40.35 -16.39 9.56
N ARG A 217 -40.15 -15.80 8.36
CA ARG A 217 -41.06 -15.84 7.23
C ARG A 217 -40.30 -15.90 5.91
N GLY A 218 -39.91 -17.10 5.47
CA GLY A 218 -39.36 -17.33 4.12
C GLY A 218 -37.84 -17.25 4.01
N PRO A 219 -37.28 -17.34 2.79
CA PRO A 219 -35.83 -17.46 2.56
C PRO A 219 -35.08 -16.27 3.17
N TYR A 220 -33.85 -16.53 3.64
CA TYR A 220 -33.00 -15.49 4.23
C TYR A 220 -32.85 -14.31 3.25
N ALA A 221 -32.97 -13.08 3.76
CA ALA A 221 -32.64 -11.90 2.98
C ALA A 221 -31.14 -11.89 2.63
N PRO A 222 -30.73 -11.37 1.46
CA PRO A 222 -29.33 -11.25 1.11
C PRO A 222 -28.56 -10.46 2.16
N LEU A 223 -27.43 -10.99 2.61
CA LEU A 223 -26.55 -10.29 3.54
C LEU A 223 -25.89 -9.09 2.86
N LYS A 224 -25.67 -8.03 3.62
CA LYS A 224 -24.92 -6.84 3.18
C LYS A 224 -23.76 -6.61 4.15
N PRO A 225 -22.59 -6.15 3.65
CA PRO A 225 -21.52 -5.67 4.49
C PRO A 225 -22.01 -4.57 5.44
N GLU A 226 -21.65 -4.68 6.72
CA GLU A 226 -22.06 -3.74 7.77
C GLU A 226 -20.88 -3.44 8.69
N TYR A 227 -20.39 -2.20 8.63
CA TYR A 227 -19.38 -1.70 9.57
C TYR A 227 -19.98 -1.44 10.94
N ARG A 228 -19.30 -1.92 11.97
CA ARG A 228 -19.66 -1.81 13.38
C ARG A 228 -18.51 -1.19 14.15
N PRO A 229 -18.56 0.12 14.45
CA PRO A 229 -17.57 0.74 15.30
C PRO A 229 -17.67 0.15 16.71
N PHE A 230 -16.56 0.18 17.45
CA PHE A 230 -16.63 -0.08 18.88
C PHE A 230 -17.43 1.01 19.60
N ALA A 231 -18.03 0.66 20.75
CA ALA A 231 -18.66 1.65 21.61
C ALA A 231 -17.60 2.66 22.10
N GLU A 232 -18.00 3.91 22.36
CA GLU A 232 -17.08 5.01 22.69
C GLU A 232 -16.21 4.73 23.93
N ASP A 233 -16.67 3.88 24.83
CA ASP A 233 -15.99 3.46 26.06
C ASP A 233 -15.11 2.21 25.90
N THR A 234 -15.10 1.59 24.71
CA THR A 234 -14.28 0.41 24.45
C THR A 234 -12.81 0.83 24.38
N PRO A 235 -11.92 0.22 25.19
CA PRO A 235 -10.49 0.50 25.11
C PRO A 235 -9.94 0.28 23.70
N LEU A 236 -9.12 1.24 23.22
CA LEU A 236 -8.46 1.13 21.93
C LEU A 236 -7.61 -0.15 21.86
N LYS A 237 -7.94 -1.01 20.91
CA LYS A 237 -7.21 -2.26 20.66
C LYS A 237 -6.03 -1.97 19.74
N VAL A 238 -4.91 -1.56 20.33
CA VAL A 238 -3.71 -1.15 19.59
C VAL A 238 -2.60 -2.17 19.79
N GLY A 239 -2.02 -2.65 18.69
CA GLY A 239 -0.88 -3.56 18.72
C GLY A 239 0.44 -2.87 19.12
N PRO A 240 1.50 -3.68 19.34
CA PRO A 240 2.87 -3.21 19.43
C PRO A 240 3.30 -2.43 18.18
N THR A 241 4.36 -1.63 18.32
CA THR A 241 5.01 -1.04 17.14
C THR A 241 6.01 -2.02 16.54
N THR A 242 6.17 -1.99 15.22
CA THR A 242 7.16 -2.80 14.49
C THR A 242 8.60 -2.42 14.78
N GLY A 243 8.83 -1.30 15.49
CA GLY A 243 10.13 -0.64 15.54
C GLY A 243 10.45 0.06 14.21
N MET A 244 11.50 0.89 14.22
CA MET A 244 11.97 1.60 13.03
C MET A 244 12.89 0.70 12.19
N TYR A 245 12.53 0.42 10.95
CA TYR A 245 13.30 -0.39 9.99
C TYR A 245 13.52 0.38 8.69
N VAL A 246 14.46 -0.07 7.86
CA VAL A 246 14.70 0.52 6.53
C VAL A 246 13.86 -0.23 5.48
N PRO A 247 12.89 0.43 4.82
CA PRO A 247 12.04 -0.24 3.87
C PRO A 247 12.81 -0.70 2.63
N GLY A 248 12.52 -1.93 2.18
CA GLY A 248 13.16 -2.53 1.02
C GLY A 248 14.67 -2.71 1.18
N GLN A 249 15.17 -2.91 2.40
CA GLN A 249 16.59 -3.14 2.65
C GLN A 249 17.15 -4.26 1.76
N THR A 250 18.26 -3.97 1.07
CA THR A 250 18.92 -4.88 0.11
C THR A 250 20.30 -5.36 0.55
N TRP A 251 20.86 -4.78 1.62
CA TRP A 251 22.20 -5.12 2.15
C TRP A 251 22.10 -6.03 3.38
N ILE A 252 23.12 -6.89 3.55
CA ILE A 252 23.17 -7.91 4.61
C ILE A 252 24.04 -7.46 5.79
N ALA A 253 25.17 -6.79 5.52
CA ALA A 253 26.09 -6.30 6.55
C ALA A 253 25.92 -4.79 6.78
N ASP A 254 26.10 -4.35 8.03
CA ASP A 254 25.94 -2.92 8.41
C ASP A 254 26.99 -2.01 7.76
N GLU A 255 28.15 -2.55 7.39
CA GLU A 255 29.22 -1.82 6.69
C GLU A 255 28.88 -1.46 5.24
N ASP A 256 27.97 -2.20 4.63
CA ASP A 256 27.43 -1.92 3.28
C ASP A 256 26.21 -0.99 3.32
N ALA A 257 25.77 -0.61 4.52
CA ALA A 257 24.57 0.19 4.68
C ALA A 257 24.82 1.65 4.26
N PRO A 258 23.86 2.30 3.59
CA PRO A 258 23.94 3.72 3.30
C PRO A 258 24.14 4.54 4.57
N ILE A 259 25.01 5.56 4.51
CA ILE A 259 25.32 6.45 5.64
C ILE A 259 24.07 7.16 6.14
N VAL A 260 23.15 7.56 5.25
CA VAL A 260 21.85 8.12 5.63
C VAL A 260 20.75 7.14 5.27
N GLN A 261 19.93 6.80 6.25
CA GLN A 261 18.89 5.81 6.12
C GLN A 261 17.53 6.46 6.39
N TYR A 262 16.61 6.26 5.45
CA TYR A 262 15.19 6.47 5.72
C TYR A 262 14.65 5.25 6.44
N ARG A 263 14.03 5.46 7.59
CA ARG A 263 13.39 4.42 8.38
C ARG A 263 11.92 4.71 8.55
N GLU A 264 11.14 3.65 8.68
CA GLU A 264 9.73 3.72 9.01
C GLU A 264 9.37 2.70 10.08
N GLY A 265 8.30 2.99 10.82
CA GLY A 265 7.77 2.11 11.84
C GLY A 265 6.25 2.19 11.86
N TYR A 266 5.61 1.04 11.98
CA TYR A 266 4.16 0.92 11.92
C TYR A 266 3.61 0.59 13.30
N ARG A 267 2.36 1.01 13.51
CA ARG A 267 1.51 0.55 14.60
C ARG A 267 0.11 0.34 14.04
N PHE A 268 -0.54 -0.75 14.43
CA PHE A 268 -1.87 -1.10 13.96
C PHE A 268 -2.88 -1.05 15.11
N ARG A 269 -4.13 -0.71 14.79
CA ARG A 269 -5.26 -0.84 15.70
C ARG A 269 -6.45 -1.48 15.02
N ILE A 270 -7.35 -2.05 15.82
CA ILE A 270 -8.69 -2.40 15.36
C ILE A 270 -9.60 -1.19 15.60
N ALA A 271 -10.22 -0.69 14.53
CA ALA A 271 -11.16 0.43 14.57
C ALA A 271 -12.61 -0.02 14.83
N GLY A 272 -12.91 -1.27 14.51
CA GLY A 272 -14.21 -1.89 14.69
C GLY A 272 -14.23 -3.27 14.03
N THR A 273 -15.42 -3.75 13.73
CA THR A 273 -15.62 -4.99 12.98
C THR A 273 -16.52 -4.75 11.79
N GLU A 274 -16.41 -5.59 10.76
CA GLU A 274 -17.32 -5.57 9.63
C GLU A 274 -17.99 -6.94 9.51
N ALA A 275 -19.32 -6.96 9.60
CA ALA A 275 -20.08 -8.14 9.26
C ALA A 275 -20.17 -8.24 7.74
N THR A 276 -19.55 -9.27 7.18
CA THR A 276 -19.45 -9.49 5.72
C THR A 276 -20.65 -10.26 5.18
N ASP A 277 -20.73 -10.37 3.86
CA ASP A 277 -21.64 -11.27 3.16
C ASP A 277 -21.07 -12.69 3.00
N THR A 278 -19.89 -12.97 3.54
CA THR A 278 -19.28 -14.30 3.53
C THR A 278 -19.92 -15.19 4.59
N THR A 279 -20.34 -16.39 4.20
CA THR A 279 -21.12 -17.33 5.00
C THR A 279 -20.55 -18.74 5.02
N ARG A 280 -20.93 -19.47 6.07
CA ARG A 280 -20.75 -20.92 6.19
C ARG A 280 -22.00 -21.55 6.81
N VAL A 281 -22.19 -22.85 6.57
CA VAL A 281 -23.17 -23.66 7.29
C VAL A 281 -22.40 -24.56 8.25
N VAL A 282 -22.78 -24.54 9.52
CA VAL A 282 -22.23 -25.43 10.55
C VAL A 282 -23.36 -26.16 11.24
N ASN A 283 -23.13 -27.41 11.65
CA ASN A 283 -24.10 -28.16 12.43
C ASN A 283 -23.87 -27.86 13.92
N VAL A 284 -24.85 -27.27 14.59
CA VAL A 284 -24.80 -26.93 16.03
C VAL A 284 -25.93 -27.69 16.71
N ASN A 285 -25.59 -28.60 17.63
CA ASN A 285 -26.55 -29.44 18.35
C ASN A 285 -27.51 -30.28 17.47
N GLY A 286 -27.06 -30.66 16.27
CA GLY A 286 -27.86 -31.47 15.34
C GLY A 286 -28.67 -30.65 14.33
N GLU A 287 -28.69 -29.32 14.45
CA GLU A 287 -29.37 -28.42 13.52
C GLU A 287 -28.39 -27.62 12.65
N PRO A 288 -28.66 -27.48 11.33
CA PRO A 288 -27.85 -26.65 10.46
C PRO A 288 -28.06 -25.17 10.78
N GLN A 289 -26.98 -24.49 11.14
CA GLN A 289 -26.95 -23.07 11.44
C GLN A 289 -26.10 -22.34 10.41
N VAL A 290 -26.67 -21.28 9.83
CA VAL A 290 -25.95 -20.35 8.96
C VAL A 290 -25.18 -19.35 9.83
N GLN A 291 -23.91 -19.13 9.50
CA GLN A 291 -23.08 -18.11 10.11
C GLN A 291 -22.48 -17.19 9.04
N ARG A 292 -22.27 -15.92 9.39
CA ARG A 292 -21.54 -14.94 8.58
C ARG A 292 -20.21 -14.58 9.21
N TRP A 293 -19.22 -14.26 8.40
CA TRP A 293 -17.91 -13.82 8.87
C TRP A 293 -17.96 -12.36 9.30
N VAL A 294 -17.48 -12.08 10.50
CA VAL A 294 -17.32 -10.74 11.06
C VAL A 294 -15.84 -10.49 11.24
N GLY A 295 -15.25 -9.69 10.34
CA GLY A 295 -13.81 -9.43 10.30
C GLY A 295 -13.41 -8.21 11.12
N ASN A 296 -12.19 -8.21 11.65
CA ASN A 296 -11.58 -7.02 12.27
C ASN A 296 -11.24 -5.98 11.20
N VAL A 297 -11.59 -4.72 11.47
CA VAL A 297 -11.25 -3.58 10.60
C VAL A 297 -10.01 -2.89 11.16
N TYR A 298 -8.97 -2.78 10.34
CA TYR A 298 -7.67 -2.27 10.76
C TYR A 298 -7.39 -0.84 10.29
N GLU A 299 -6.69 -0.11 11.14
CA GLU A 299 -6.04 1.15 10.80
C GLU A 299 -4.58 1.12 11.22
N TYR A 300 -3.76 1.99 10.64
CA TYR A 300 -2.35 2.13 10.98
C TYR A 300 -1.94 3.58 11.22
N GLN A 301 -0.87 3.72 11.99
CA GLN A 301 0.00 4.90 12.05
C GLN A 301 1.37 4.52 11.50
N ARG A 302 2.00 5.44 10.75
CA ARG A 302 3.33 5.25 10.18
C ARG A 302 4.25 6.38 10.61
N ASN A 303 5.17 6.06 11.51
CA ASN A 303 6.23 6.98 11.89
C ASN A 303 7.37 6.86 10.91
N THR A 304 8.06 7.96 10.62
CA THR A 304 9.22 7.98 9.73
C THR A 304 10.37 8.68 10.40
N SER A 305 11.59 8.23 10.20
CA SER A 305 12.78 8.92 10.70
C SER A 305 13.92 8.82 9.71
N THR A 306 14.76 9.85 9.65
CA THR A 306 16.08 9.73 9.05
C THR A 306 17.12 9.47 10.13
N SER A 307 18.02 8.50 9.91
CA SER A 307 19.16 8.26 10.78
C SER A 307 20.45 8.32 9.97
N ALA A 308 21.51 8.92 10.53
CA ALA A 308 22.81 8.98 9.90
C ALA A 308 23.85 8.12 10.67
N GLY A 309 24.70 7.40 9.93
CA GLY A 309 25.81 6.57 10.42
C GLY A 309 27.17 7.24 10.22
N GLY A 310 28.25 6.54 10.63
CA GLY A 310 29.63 7.05 10.50
C GLY A 310 29.89 8.34 11.28
N ASP A 311 30.62 9.28 10.68
CA ASP A 311 30.94 10.58 11.29
C ASP A 311 29.72 11.51 11.49
N LEU A 312 28.52 11.09 11.05
CA LEU A 312 27.25 11.84 11.16
C LEU A 312 26.35 11.37 12.32
N VAL A 313 26.79 10.44 13.17
CA VAL A 313 26.04 9.87 14.32
C VAL A 313 25.61 10.94 15.36
N GLY A 314 26.18 12.15 15.32
CA GLY A 314 25.83 13.26 16.22
C GLY A 314 24.65 14.14 15.77
N LEU A 315 24.09 13.93 14.57
CA LEU A 315 22.95 14.73 14.10
C LEU A 315 21.62 14.16 14.62
N PRO A 316 20.71 15.00 15.14
CA PRO A 316 19.42 14.53 15.61
C PRO A 316 18.60 13.97 14.43
N PRO A 317 17.92 12.82 14.61
CA PRO A 317 17.09 12.26 13.55
C PRO A 317 15.92 13.19 13.24
N ILE A 318 15.60 13.38 11.96
CA ILE A 318 14.35 14.06 11.58
C ILE A 318 13.25 13.02 11.72
N GLN A 319 12.47 13.13 12.80
CA GLN A 319 11.37 12.22 13.09
C GLN A 319 10.04 12.87 12.72
N ASN A 320 9.17 12.11 12.06
CA ASN A 320 7.77 12.43 11.89
C ASN A 320 6.96 11.35 12.59
N VAL A 321 6.26 11.73 13.64
CA VAL A 321 5.34 10.86 14.37
C VAL A 321 3.94 11.10 13.81
N ASP A 322 3.39 10.09 13.16
CA ASP A 322 2.06 10.18 12.59
C ASP A 322 1.02 9.97 13.70
N HIS A 323 0.28 11.03 14.01
CA HIS A 323 -0.80 11.00 14.99
C HIS A 323 -2.15 10.62 14.36
N THR A 324 -2.21 10.43 13.04
CA THR A 324 -3.44 10.13 12.31
C THR A 324 -3.53 8.64 11.99
N TRP A 325 -4.66 8.04 12.34
CA TRP A 325 -4.96 6.65 11.98
C TRP A 325 -5.56 6.60 10.58
N LYS A 326 -5.07 5.67 9.75
CA LYS A 326 -5.48 5.52 8.36
C LYS A 326 -5.96 4.09 8.10
N PRO A 327 -7.04 3.88 7.32
CA PRO A 327 -7.55 2.53 7.04
C PRO A 327 -6.52 1.71 6.26
N ILE A 328 -6.47 0.41 6.54
CA ILE A 328 -5.65 -0.56 5.82
C ILE A 328 -6.30 -1.95 5.83
N ALA A 329 -6.33 -2.62 4.68
CA ALA A 329 -6.85 -3.97 4.55
C ALA A 329 -5.80 -5.03 4.94
N LEU A 330 -6.24 -6.20 5.41
CA LEU A 330 -5.35 -7.33 5.73
C LEU A 330 -4.45 -7.74 4.56
N GLN A 331 -4.99 -7.73 3.33
CA GLN A 331 -4.21 -8.01 2.11
C GLN A 331 -3.09 -6.97 1.89
N GLN A 332 -3.34 -5.70 2.20
CA GLN A 332 -2.32 -4.64 2.09
C GLN A 332 -1.23 -4.80 3.15
N ILE A 333 -1.60 -5.25 4.35
CA ILE A 333 -0.63 -5.58 5.41
C ILE A 333 0.24 -6.77 5.00
N ALA A 334 -0.35 -7.80 4.40
CA ALA A 334 0.40 -8.93 3.85
C ALA A 334 1.41 -8.47 2.79
N THR A 335 0.99 -7.64 1.82
CA THR A 335 1.90 -7.07 0.81
C THR A 335 3.01 -6.20 1.43
N LEU A 336 2.68 -5.38 2.43
CA LEU A 336 3.64 -4.56 3.16
C LEU A 336 4.70 -5.44 3.85
N SER A 337 4.28 -6.51 4.52
CA SER A 337 5.16 -7.48 5.16
C SER A 337 6.00 -8.27 4.16
N ALA A 338 5.43 -8.67 3.02
CA ALA A 338 6.15 -9.37 1.96
C ALA A 338 7.25 -8.50 1.33
N SER A 339 7.03 -7.19 1.26
CA SER A 339 8.01 -6.24 0.72
C SER A 339 9.15 -5.93 1.70
N ASN A 340 9.02 -6.36 2.96
CA ASN A 340 9.97 -6.11 4.06
C ASN A 340 10.17 -7.39 4.87
N VAL A 341 10.69 -8.43 4.21
CA VAL A 341 10.78 -9.80 4.76
C VAL A 341 11.58 -9.92 6.07
N THR A 342 12.45 -8.97 6.38
CA THR A 342 13.23 -8.92 7.62
C THR A 342 12.50 -8.25 8.78
N THR A 343 11.34 -7.64 8.52
CA THR A 343 10.55 -6.89 9.50
C THR A 343 9.32 -7.71 9.93
N THR A 344 9.09 -7.74 11.24
CA THR A 344 7.85 -8.30 11.81
C THR A 344 6.83 -7.20 12.04
N TYR A 345 5.62 -7.40 11.55
CA TYR A 345 4.48 -6.50 11.77
C TYR A 345 3.53 -7.06 12.80
N TYR A 346 3.12 -6.25 13.79
CA TYR A 346 2.31 -6.72 14.91
C TYR A 346 0.88 -6.22 14.80
N LEU A 347 -0.06 -7.11 14.48
CA LEU A 347 -1.48 -6.78 14.37
C LEU A 347 -2.19 -7.17 15.66
N PRO A 348 -2.99 -6.30 16.29
CA PRO A 348 -3.83 -6.71 17.41
C PRO A 348 -4.85 -7.78 16.99
N ASP A 349 -5.06 -8.82 17.81
CA ASP A 349 -5.97 -9.94 17.51
C ASP A 349 -7.43 -9.70 17.96
N GLY A 350 -7.68 -8.64 18.73
CA GLY A 350 -8.99 -8.32 19.28
C GLY A 350 -9.25 -8.85 20.70
N CYS A 351 -8.41 -9.75 21.20
CA CYS A 351 -8.48 -10.39 22.51
C CYS A 351 -7.37 -9.92 23.47
N GLY A 352 -6.51 -9.00 23.04
CA GLY A 352 -5.42 -8.43 23.83
C GLY A 352 -4.04 -8.99 23.48
N GLY A 353 -3.97 -9.90 22.51
CA GLY A 353 -2.74 -10.38 21.91
C GLY A 353 -2.42 -9.69 20.59
N SER A 354 -1.39 -10.20 19.91
CA SER A 354 -1.03 -9.78 18.56
C SER A 354 -0.70 -10.97 17.67
N VAL A 355 -1.02 -10.82 16.38
CA VAL A 355 -0.56 -11.68 15.30
C VAL A 355 0.67 -11.06 14.67
N ASP A 356 1.72 -11.86 14.55
CA ASP A 356 2.94 -11.45 13.86
C ASP A 356 2.76 -11.67 12.36
N PHE A 357 3.22 -10.73 11.54
CA PHE A 357 3.29 -10.86 10.09
C PHE A 357 4.74 -10.76 9.64
N VAL A 358 5.23 -11.80 8.98
CA VAL A 358 6.60 -11.88 8.46
C VAL A 358 6.54 -12.37 7.03
N GLY A 359 7.18 -11.66 6.10
CA GLY A 359 7.21 -12.05 4.68
C GLY A 359 5.82 -12.20 4.04
N GLY A 360 4.82 -11.49 4.54
CA GLY A 360 3.45 -11.51 4.04
C GLY A 360 2.56 -12.63 4.57
N VAL A 361 3.09 -13.47 5.46
CA VAL A 361 2.30 -14.51 6.11
C VAL A 361 2.07 -14.21 7.60
N PRO A 362 0.86 -14.46 8.12
CA PRO A 362 0.63 -14.42 9.55
C PRO A 362 1.33 -15.62 10.23
N VAL A 363 2.13 -15.33 11.24
CA VAL A 363 2.85 -16.31 12.04
C VAL A 363 2.23 -16.32 13.44
N ASN A 364 1.72 -17.48 13.86
CA ASN A 364 1.27 -17.67 15.24
C ASN A 364 2.47 -18.04 16.12
N ASN A 365 3.08 -17.06 16.79
CA ASN A 365 4.11 -17.31 17.80
C ASN A 365 3.55 -17.49 19.23
N GLY A 366 2.24 -17.36 19.42
CA GLY A 366 1.60 -17.51 20.73
C GLY A 366 0.84 -18.83 20.85
N THR A 367 1.22 -19.66 21.83
CA THR A 367 0.31 -20.64 22.45
C THR A 367 -1.02 -19.95 22.78
N PRO A 368 -2.19 -20.60 22.55
CA PRO A 368 -3.48 -20.03 22.93
C PRO A 368 -3.42 -19.67 24.42
N GLN A 369 -3.46 -18.37 24.76
CA GLN A 369 -3.73 -17.99 26.13
C GLN A 369 -5.16 -18.41 26.41
N THR A 370 -5.31 -19.52 27.12
CA THR A 370 -6.57 -19.91 27.73
C THR A 370 -7.11 -18.71 28.51
N PRO A 371 -8.34 -18.25 28.26
CA PRO A 371 -8.92 -17.15 29.01
C PRO A 371 -8.91 -17.51 30.50
N ILE A 372 -8.30 -16.64 31.32
CA ILE A 372 -8.38 -16.75 32.77
C ILE A 372 -9.83 -16.39 33.14
N MET A 373 -10.66 -17.41 33.33
CA MET A 373 -11.96 -17.25 33.97
C MET A 373 -11.73 -16.98 35.46
N THR A 374 -11.58 -15.72 35.85
CA THR A 374 -11.78 -15.33 37.25
C THR A 374 -13.27 -15.44 37.56
N ARG A 375 -13.62 -16.45 38.36
CA ARG A 375 -14.94 -16.64 38.97
C ARG A 375 -15.43 -15.32 39.60
N PRO A 376 -16.69 -14.90 39.38
CA PRO A 376 -17.26 -13.76 40.11
C PRO A 376 -17.21 -14.04 41.61
N ARG A 377 -16.70 -13.08 42.39
CA ARG A 377 -16.85 -13.08 43.84
C ARG A 377 -18.23 -12.59 44.23
#